data_AF-A0A2W5FMA9-F1
#
_entry.id   AF-A0A2W5FMA9-F1
#
_cell.length_a   1.000
_cell.length_b   1.000
_cell.length_c   1.000
_cell.angle_alpha   90.00
_cell.angle_beta   90.00
_cell.angle_gamma   90.00
#
_symmetry.space_group_name_H-M   'P 1'
#
loop_
_entity.id
_entity.type
_entity.pdbx_description
1 polymer ?
#
loop_
_entity_poly.entity_id
_entity_poly.type
_entity_poly.pdbx_seq_one_letter_code
_entity_poly.pdbx_strand_id
1 'polypeptide(L)'
;MPSVHPLALACTALLGLLLFGLGLAVSGLRFRAKHLCGCSSDPADPLHRASRAHGNTAEYAPYLAVAFLYLGAHQPSTLSLGLIVAATASRVLLAIGLIAWPSMARPNPLRFIGALGTYATGIALSLQLLGAGA
;
A
#
# COMPACT_ATOMS: atom_id res chain seq x y z
N MET A 1 -0.26 -21.90 19.99
CA MET A 1 -0.96 -20.98 19.08
C MET A 1 -0.23 -21.03 17.74
N PRO A 2 -0.91 -21.24 16.60
CA PRO A 2 -0.21 -21.21 15.32
C PRO A 2 0.45 -19.83 15.17
N SER A 3 1.77 -19.81 15.01
CA SER A 3 2.51 -18.59 14.74
C SER A 3 2.19 -18.13 13.31
N VAL A 4 1.96 -16.83 13.13
CA VAL A 4 1.76 -16.24 11.80
C VAL A 4 3.01 -16.51 10.95
N HIS A 5 2.81 -16.94 9.71
CA HIS A 5 3.92 -17.19 8.79
C HIS A 5 4.83 -15.95 8.69
N PRO A 6 6.17 -16.08 8.88
CA PRO A 6 7.08 -14.93 8.98
C PRO A 6 7.03 -13.99 7.78
N LEU A 7 6.84 -14.53 6.56
CA LEU A 7 6.68 -13.74 5.33
C LEU A 7 5.46 -12.80 5.39
N ALA A 8 4.32 -13.31 5.88
CA ALA A 8 3.09 -12.54 5.98
C ALA A 8 3.23 -11.44 7.02
N LEU A 9 3.88 -11.75 8.15
CA LEU A 9 4.21 -10.77 9.18
C LEU A 9 5.15 -9.68 8.66
N ALA A 10 6.22 -10.05 7.94
CA ALA A 10 7.16 -9.11 7.36
C ALA A 10 6.49 -8.20 6.33
N CYS A 11 5.66 -8.75 5.43
CA CYS A 11 4.89 -7.96 4.46
C CYS A 11 3.92 -6.99 5.16
N THR A 12 3.25 -7.45 6.22
CA THR A 12 2.37 -6.59 7.03
C THR A 12 3.15 -5.44 7.68
N ALA A 13 4.33 -5.74 8.24
CA ALA A 13 5.19 -4.73 8.83
C ALA A 13 5.67 -3.71 7.77
N LEU A 14 6.02 -4.16 6.56
CA LEU A 14 6.39 -3.27 5.44
C LEU A 14 5.24 -2.34 5.03
N LEU A 15 4.00 -2.83 5.01
CA LEU A 15 2.82 -1.98 4.76
C LEU A 15 2.63 -0.94 5.88
N GLY A 16 2.85 -1.33 7.14
CA GLY A 16 2.84 -0.42 8.28
C GLY A 16 3.91 0.67 8.17
N LEU A 17 5.16 0.28 7.88
CA LEU A 17 6.26 1.22 7.66
C LEU A 17 5.97 2.18 6.50
N LEU A 18 5.41 1.68 5.41
CA LEU A 18 5.00 2.51 4.28
C LEU A 18 3.92 3.52 4.70
N LEU A 19 2.87 3.08 5.40
CA LEU A 19 1.77 3.94 5.84
C LEU A 19 2.26 5.04 6.79
N PHE A 20 2.99 4.68 7.84
CA PHE A 20 3.52 5.64 8.82
C PHE A 20 4.60 6.53 8.23
N GLY A 21 5.49 5.99 7.39
CA GLY A 21 6.52 6.76 6.70
C GLY A 21 5.92 7.83 5.78
N LEU A 22 4.88 7.48 5.02
CA LEU A 22 4.14 8.45 4.20
C LEU A 22 3.40 9.49 5.05
N GLY A 23 2.80 9.09 6.18
CA GLY A 23 2.16 10.02 7.11
C GLY A 23 3.15 11.02 7.70
N LEU A 24 4.34 10.55 8.11
CA LEU A 24 5.43 11.39 8.58
C LEU A 24 5.92 12.36 7.49
N ALA A 25 6.05 11.89 6.25
CA ALA A 25 6.43 12.74 5.11
C ALA A 25 5.40 13.85 4.86
N VAL A 26 4.10 13.54 4.93
CA VAL A 26 3.02 14.54 4.82
C VAL A 26 3.13 15.57 5.94
N SER A 27 3.32 15.14 7.19
CA SER A 27 3.50 16.05 8.33
C SER A 27 4.71 16.98 8.16
N GLY A 28 5.84 16.44 7.68
CA GLY A 28 7.04 17.23 7.39
C GLY A 28 6.84 18.26 6.27
N LEU A 29 6.13 17.89 5.21
CA LEU A 29 5.81 18.80 4.10
C LEU A 29 4.82 19.90 4.53
N ARG A 30 3.82 19.56 5.34
CA ARG A 30 2.88 20.53 5.93
C ARG A 30 3.59 21.56 6.80
N PHE A 31 4.50 21.09 7.65
CA PHE A 31 5.32 21.96 8.49
C PHE A 31 6.15 22.94 7.63
N ARG A 32 6.81 22.44 6.58
CA ARG A 32 7.60 23.27 5.64
C ARG A 32 6.74 24.28 4.88
N ALA A 33 5.55 23.87 4.44
CA ALA A 33 4.61 24.73 3.74
C ALA A 33 3.85 25.70 4.66
N LYS A 34 4.00 25.59 5.99
CA LYS A 34 3.20 26.31 7.00
C LYS A 34 1.69 26.13 6.81
N HIS A 35 1.28 24.95 6.33
CA HIS A 35 -0.13 24.59 6.11
C HIS A 35 -0.57 23.55 7.14
N LEU A 36 -1.62 23.85 7.91
CA LEU A 36 -2.16 22.91 8.89
C LEU A 36 -3.09 21.86 8.24
N CYS A 37 -3.83 22.26 7.21
CA CYS A 37 -4.78 21.40 6.50
C CYS A 37 -4.78 21.70 5.00
N GLY A 38 -5.30 20.74 4.23
CA GLY A 38 -5.37 20.84 2.78
C GLY A 38 -4.02 20.68 2.08
N CYS A 39 -4.07 20.77 0.75
CA CYS A 39 -2.92 20.84 -0.14
C CYS A 39 -3.36 21.55 -1.42
N SER A 40 -2.39 22.00 -2.23
CA SER A 40 -2.68 22.57 -3.55
C SER A 40 -3.41 21.55 -4.43
N SER A 41 -4.20 22.02 -5.39
CA SER A 41 -4.75 21.18 -6.47
C SER A 41 -3.74 20.95 -7.61
N ASP A 42 -2.57 21.60 -7.55
CA ASP A 42 -1.50 21.41 -8.53
C ASP A 42 -0.97 19.95 -8.49
N PRO A 43 -1.05 19.20 -9.59
CA PRO A 43 -0.56 17.82 -9.66
C PRO A 43 0.97 17.69 -9.52
N ALA A 44 1.73 18.78 -9.60
CA ALA A 44 3.17 18.80 -9.33
C ALA A 44 3.53 19.06 -7.86
N ASP A 45 2.59 19.61 -7.07
CA ASP A 45 2.83 20.00 -5.68
C ASP A 45 3.29 18.78 -4.84
N PRO A 46 4.46 18.85 -4.18
CA PRO A 46 4.99 17.74 -3.39
C PRO A 46 4.05 17.31 -2.26
N LEU A 47 3.37 18.25 -1.60
CA LEU A 47 2.43 17.95 -0.53
C LEU A 47 1.17 17.25 -1.07
N HIS A 48 0.65 17.69 -2.21
CA HIS A 48 -0.44 17.04 -2.91
C HIS A 48 -0.08 15.59 -3.29
N ARG A 49 1.10 15.38 -3.91
CA ARG A 49 1.60 14.04 -4.27
C ARG A 49 1.77 13.12 -3.06
N ALA A 50 2.42 13.60 -2.01
CA ALA A 50 2.61 12.84 -0.78
C ALA A 50 1.27 12.52 -0.09
N SER A 51 0.34 13.48 -0.07
CA SER A 51 -1.00 13.26 0.51
C SER A 51 -1.79 12.22 -0.28
N ARG A 52 -1.70 12.22 -1.63
CA ARG A 52 -2.32 11.17 -2.45
C ARG A 52 -1.68 9.80 -2.23
N ALA A 53 -0.36 9.73 -2.12
CA ALA A 53 0.35 8.49 -1.81
C ALA A 53 -0.04 7.93 -0.43
N HIS A 54 -0.09 8.79 0.59
CA HIS A 54 -0.50 8.43 1.93
C HIS A 54 -1.97 7.99 1.97
N GLY A 55 -2.89 8.79 1.42
CA GLY A 55 -4.32 8.47 1.38
C GLY A 55 -4.59 7.15 0.68
N ASN A 56 -3.99 6.94 -0.50
CA ASN A 56 -4.11 5.66 -1.18
C ASN A 56 -3.50 4.51 -0.35
N THR A 57 -2.39 4.72 0.37
CA THR A 57 -1.87 3.67 1.26
C THR A 57 -2.80 3.39 2.43
N ALA A 58 -3.43 4.41 3.01
CA ALA A 58 -4.40 4.27 4.09
C ALA A 58 -5.68 3.53 3.66
N GLU A 59 -6.09 3.64 2.40
CA GLU A 59 -7.25 2.93 1.85
C GLU A 59 -7.01 1.42 1.72
N TYR A 60 -5.81 0.99 1.29
CA TYR A 60 -5.55 -0.42 0.95
C TYR A 60 -4.72 -1.18 1.98
N ALA A 61 -3.74 -0.54 2.63
CA ALA A 61 -2.82 -1.22 3.53
C ALA A 61 -3.51 -1.89 4.74
N PRO A 62 -4.52 -1.28 5.40
CA PRO A 62 -5.18 -1.92 6.54
C PRO A 62 -5.93 -3.20 6.15
N TYR A 63 -6.66 -3.18 5.04
CA TYR A 63 -7.36 -4.37 4.55
C TYR A 63 -6.38 -5.49 4.17
N LEU A 64 -5.32 -5.15 3.43
CA LEU A 64 -4.28 -6.11 3.06
C LEU A 64 -3.57 -6.69 4.29
N ALA A 65 -3.27 -5.88 5.31
CA ALA A 65 -2.67 -6.34 6.56
C ALA A 65 -3.55 -7.41 7.25
N VAL A 66 -4.87 -7.18 7.34
CA VAL A 66 -5.81 -8.16 7.90
C VAL A 66 -5.79 -9.45 7.08
N ALA A 67 -5.87 -9.36 5.75
CA ALA A 67 -5.84 -10.52 4.86
C ALA A 67 -4.53 -11.31 5.00
N PHE A 68 -3.38 -10.62 5.06
CA PHE A 68 -2.06 -11.24 5.18
C PHE A 68 -1.92 -11.99 6.51
N LEU A 69 -2.29 -11.35 7.63
CA LEU A 69 -2.19 -11.94 8.95
C LEU A 69 -3.15 -13.14 9.09
N TYR A 70 -4.37 -13.02 8.58
CA TYR A 70 -5.35 -14.12 8.61
C TYR A 70 -4.85 -15.32 7.81
N LEU A 71 -4.54 -15.14 6.52
CA LEU A 71 -4.06 -16.24 5.68
C LEU A 71 -2.73 -16.80 6.19
N GLY A 72 -1.84 -15.94 6.70
CA GLY A 72 -0.57 -16.32 7.28
C GLY A 72 -0.69 -17.15 8.57
N ALA A 73 -1.80 -17.03 9.31
CA ALA A 73 -2.07 -17.82 10.51
C ALA A 73 -2.71 -19.19 10.21
N HIS A 74 -3.23 -19.41 9.01
CA HIS A 74 -4.05 -20.57 8.64
C HIS A 74 -3.37 -21.44 7.56
N GLN A 75 -2.12 -21.84 7.78
CA GLN A 75 -1.35 -22.72 6.87
C GLN A 75 -1.36 -22.22 5.42
N PRO A 76 -0.74 -21.06 5.14
CA PRO A 76 -0.86 -20.39 3.85
C PRO A 76 -0.32 -21.26 2.70
N SER A 77 -1.10 -21.35 1.62
CA SER A 77 -0.65 -21.94 0.36
C SER A 77 0.49 -21.13 -0.29
N THR A 78 1.24 -21.75 -1.18
CA THR A 78 2.26 -21.06 -1.99
C THR A 78 1.66 -19.90 -2.79
N LEU A 79 0.42 -20.05 -3.28
CA LEU A 79 -0.31 -19.00 -3.98
C LEU A 79 -0.59 -17.80 -3.05
N SER A 80 -1.08 -18.04 -1.83
CA SER A 80 -1.26 -16.99 -0.82
C SER A 80 0.03 -16.23 -0.53
N LEU A 81 1.13 -16.94 -0.30
CA LEU A 81 2.42 -16.29 -0.03
C LEU A 81 2.90 -15.47 -1.23
N GLY A 82 2.74 -15.98 -2.46
CA GLY A 82 3.06 -15.26 -3.69
C GLY A 82 2.22 -13.98 -3.86
N LEU A 83 0.91 -14.07 -3.60
CA LEU A 83 -0.01 -12.93 -3.68
C LEU A 83 0.28 -11.87 -2.61
N ILE A 84 0.65 -12.28 -1.39
CA ILE A 84 1.06 -11.37 -0.31
C ILE A 84 2.30 -10.55 -0.73
N VAL A 85 3.31 -11.22 -1.29
CA VAL A 85 4.53 -10.55 -1.77
C VAL A 85 4.21 -9.62 -2.95
N ALA A 86 3.44 -10.10 -3.92
CA ALA A 86 3.05 -9.32 -5.08
C ALA A 86 2.20 -8.08 -4.71
N ALA A 87 1.28 -8.23 -3.75
CA ALA A 87 0.51 -7.12 -3.21
C ALA A 87 1.44 -6.09 -2.55
N THR A 88 2.34 -6.53 -1.67
CA THR A 88 3.33 -5.66 -1.01
C THR A 88 4.18 -4.89 -2.02
N ALA A 89 4.74 -5.59 -3.01
CA ALA A 89 5.52 -4.96 -4.08
C ALA A 89 4.68 -3.94 -4.87
N SER A 90 3.43 -4.26 -5.20
CA SER A 90 2.51 -3.34 -5.89
C SER A 90 2.24 -2.08 -5.09
N ARG A 91 2.09 -2.19 -3.76
CA ARG A 91 1.91 -1.05 -2.85
C ARG A 91 3.13 -0.13 -2.86
N VAL A 92 4.33 -0.70 -2.80
CA VAL A 92 5.58 0.06 -2.84
C VAL A 92 5.76 0.74 -4.19
N LEU A 93 5.54 0.03 -5.30
CA LEU A 93 5.64 0.59 -6.65
C LEU A 93 4.66 1.76 -6.87
N LEU A 94 3.43 1.63 -6.38
CA LEU A 94 2.43 2.69 -6.48
C LEU A 94 2.83 3.93 -5.68
N ALA A 95 3.30 3.76 -4.44
CA ALA A 95 3.77 4.87 -3.60
C ALA A 95 4.99 5.58 -4.23
N ILE A 96 5.97 4.81 -4.71
CA ILE A 96 7.12 5.36 -5.45
C ILE A 96 6.64 6.10 -6.70
N GLY A 97 5.71 5.52 -7.46
CA GLY A 97 5.16 6.16 -8.65
C GLY A 97 4.51 7.52 -8.35
N LEU A 98 3.80 7.63 -7.23
CA LEU A 98 3.17 8.90 -6.83
C LEU A 98 4.18 9.95 -6.36
N ILE A 99 5.29 9.54 -5.74
CA ILE A 99 6.25 10.48 -5.12
C ILE A 99 7.43 10.82 -6.03
N ALA A 100 7.94 9.87 -6.80
CA ALA A 100 9.15 10.06 -7.60
C ALA A 100 8.91 10.82 -8.90
N TRP A 101 7.67 10.84 -9.43
CA TRP A 101 7.36 11.51 -10.69
C TRP A 101 7.04 13.00 -10.50
N PRO A 102 7.64 13.92 -11.28
CA PRO A 102 7.49 15.37 -11.07
C PRO A 102 6.05 15.89 -11.08
N SER A 103 5.12 15.19 -11.75
CA SER A 103 3.71 15.57 -11.80
C SER A 103 2.81 14.36 -11.96
N MET A 104 1.64 14.41 -11.34
CA MET A 104 0.58 13.39 -11.48
C MET A 104 -0.26 13.53 -12.75
N ALA A 105 -0.08 14.60 -13.52
CA ALA A 105 -0.78 14.84 -14.78
C ALA A 105 -0.28 13.96 -15.93
N ARG A 106 0.92 13.38 -15.79
CA ARG A 106 1.53 12.54 -16.82
C ARG A 106 1.33 11.04 -16.53
N PRO A 107 1.29 10.21 -17.59
CA PRO A 107 1.33 8.76 -17.41
C PRO A 107 2.57 8.35 -16.64
N ASN A 108 2.39 7.39 -15.72
CA ASN A 108 3.48 6.82 -14.95
C ASN A 108 3.32 5.28 -14.94
N PRO A 109 4.28 4.54 -15.53
CA PRO A 109 4.21 3.08 -15.58
C PRO A 109 4.25 2.45 -14.18
N LEU A 110 5.02 2.98 -13.23
CA LEU A 110 5.05 2.44 -11.86
C LEU A 110 3.72 2.66 -11.14
N ARG A 111 3.09 3.83 -11.33
CA ARG A 111 1.75 4.11 -10.80
C ARG A 111 0.73 3.14 -11.40
N PHE A 112 0.80 2.92 -12.71
CA PHE A 112 -0.12 2.03 -13.40
C PHE A 112 0.04 0.57 -12.97
N ILE A 113 1.27 0.03 -13.01
CA ILE A 113 1.58 -1.34 -12.62
C ILE A 113 1.26 -1.57 -11.14
N GLY A 114 1.63 -0.62 -10.27
CA GLY A 114 1.33 -0.70 -8.84
C GLY A 114 -0.18 -0.68 -8.54
N ALA A 115 -0.96 0.12 -9.29
CA ALA A 115 -2.41 0.16 -9.14
C ALA A 115 -3.06 -1.15 -9.62
N LEU A 116 -2.75 -1.58 -10.84
CA LEU A 116 -3.28 -2.81 -11.42
C LEU A 116 -2.93 -4.03 -10.55
N GLY A 117 -1.67 -4.11 -10.11
CA GLY A 117 -1.19 -5.16 -9.22
C GLY A 117 -1.91 -5.15 -7.87
N THR A 118 -2.17 -3.98 -7.29
CA THR A 118 -2.95 -3.87 -6.04
C THR A 118 -4.36 -4.44 -6.23
N TYR A 119 -5.06 -4.08 -7.30
CA TYR A 119 -6.42 -4.58 -7.54
C TYR A 119 -6.44 -6.09 -7.78
N ALA A 120 -5.58 -6.58 -8.69
CA ALA A 120 -5.54 -7.99 -9.03
C ALA A 120 -5.21 -8.86 -7.81
N THR A 121 -4.18 -8.50 -7.05
CA THR A 121 -3.77 -9.25 -5.86
C THR A 121 -4.76 -9.10 -4.71
N GLY A 122 -5.32 -7.91 -4.49
CA GLY A 122 -6.35 -7.67 -3.47
C GLY A 122 -7.61 -8.49 -3.73
N ILE A 123 -8.10 -8.54 -4.97
CA ILE A 123 -9.23 -9.38 -5.36
C ILE A 123 -8.88 -10.86 -5.14
N ALA A 124 -7.73 -11.33 -5.62
CA ALA A 124 -7.34 -12.73 -5.47
C ALA A 124 -7.19 -13.17 -4.01
N LEU A 125 -6.62 -12.31 -3.15
CA LEU A 125 -6.54 -12.55 -1.71
C LEU A 125 -7.94 -12.58 -1.07
N SER A 126 -8.84 -11.70 -1.49
CA SER A 126 -10.23 -11.69 -1.03
C SER A 126 -10.96 -12.99 -1.41
N LEU A 127 -10.74 -13.50 -2.62
CA LEU A 127 -11.28 -14.79 -3.06
C LEU A 127 -10.72 -15.95 -2.23
N GLN A 128 -9.43 -15.91 -1.89
CA GLN A 128 -8.86 -16.93 -0.99
C GLN A 128 -9.44 -16.86 0.42
N LEU A 129 -9.75 -15.67 0.94
CA LEU A 129 -10.45 -15.54 2.22
C LEU A 129 -11.86 -16.15 2.17
N LEU A 130 -12.59 -15.96 1.06
CA LEU A 130 -13.90 -16.59 0.88
C LEU A 130 -13.79 -18.13 0.87
N GLY A 131 -12.77 -18.67 0.20
CA GLY A 131 -12.51 -20.10 0.17
C GLY A 131 -11.96 -20.68 1.48
N ALA A 132 -11.40 -19.84 2.36
CA ALA A 132 -10.88 -20.28 3.66
C ALA A 132 -11.97 -20.45 4.73
N GLY A 133 -13.17 -19.90 4.50
CA GLY A 133 -14.33 -20.04 5.38
C GLY A 133 -15.39 -21.02 4.88
N ALA A 134 -15.16 -21.68 3.74
CA ALA A 134 -16.02 -22.70 3.13
C ALA A 134 -15.43 -24.09 3.36
#